data_AF-A0A9W6SE44-F1
#
_entry.id   AF-A0A9W6SE44-F1
#
_cell.length_a   1.000
_cell.length_b   1.000
_cell.length_c   1.000
_cell.angle_alpha   90.00
_cell.angle_beta   90.00
_cell.angle_gamma   90.00
#
_symmetry.space_group_name_H-M   'P 1'
#
loop_
_entity.id
_entity.type
_entity.pdbx_description
1 polymer ?
#
loop_
_entity_poly.entity_id
_entity_poly.type
_entity_poly.pdbx_seq_one_letter_code
_entity_poly.pdbx_strand_id
1 'polypeptide(L)' 'MRDPELVSCAQRAASELERAWSQWRRARGLIEEASESVASYVAHSIDHPWGRPRVVLGLDAEEARALAALLGKEHACL' A
#
# COMPACT_ATOMS: atom_id res chain seq x y z
N MET A 1 17.60 17.57 8.90
CA MET A 1 16.30 17.55 9.60
C MET A 1 15.30 16.84 8.70
N ARG A 2 14.46 15.97 9.27
CA ARG A 2 13.34 15.31 8.56
C ARG A 2 12.38 16.41 8.11
N ASP A 3 12.00 16.43 6.84
CA ASP A 3 10.99 17.37 6.36
C ASP A 3 9.61 16.91 6.91
N PRO A 4 9.00 17.63 7.86
CA PRO A 4 7.74 17.22 8.47
C PRO A 4 6.59 17.13 7.45
N GLU A 5 6.66 17.91 6.37
CA GLU A 5 5.64 17.87 5.31
C GLU A 5 5.72 16.57 4.51
N LEU A 6 6.93 16.09 4.19
CA LEU A 6 7.11 14.81 3.50
C LEU A 6 6.63 13.63 4.35
N VAL A 7 6.78 13.73 5.68
CA VAL A 7 6.29 12.72 6.63
C VAL A 7 4.76 12.68 6.66
N SER A 8 4.14 13.86 6.79
CA SER A 8 2.69 14.02 6.79
C SER A 8 2.08 13.52 5.48
N CYS A 9 2.73 13.85 4.35
CA CYS A 9 2.33 13.37 3.03
C CYS A 9 2.33 11.84 2.94
N ALA A 10 3.39 11.18 3.37
CA ALA A 10 3.48 9.73 3.29
C ALA A 10 2.54 9.02 4.28
N GLN A 11 2.29 9.59 5.45
CA GLN A 11 1.29 9.06 6.39
C GLN A 11 -0.13 9.15 5.80
N ARG A 12 -0.48 10.28 5.20
CA ARG A 12 -1.77 10.44 4.50
C ARG A 12 -1.91 9.45 3.35
N ALA A 13 -0.86 9.28 2.54
CA ALA A 13 -0.84 8.31 1.45
C ALA A 13 -1.04 6.88 1.96
N ALA A 14 -0.44 6.51 3.09
CA ALA A 14 -0.64 5.20 3.71
C ALA A 14 -2.10 4.98 4.12
N SER A 15 -2.71 5.94 4.82
CA SER A 15 -4.12 5.86 5.23
C SER A 15 -5.09 5.82 4.05
N GLU A 16 -4.82 6.58 2.99
CA GLU A 16 -5.63 6.57 1.77
C GLU A 16 -5.56 5.19 1.09
N LEU A 17 -4.36 4.63 0.98
CA LEU A 17 -4.14 3.29 0.42
C LEU A 17 -4.83 2.20 1.23
N GLU A 18 -4.71 2.22 2.57
CA GLU A 18 -5.36 1.26 3.46
C GLU A 18 -6.88 1.23 3.27
N ARG A 19 -7.47 2.43 3.14
CA ARG A 19 -8.91 2.59 2.94
C ARG A 19 -9.35 2.08 1.57
N ALA A 20 -8.63 2.43 0.51
CA ALA A 20 -8.93 1.96 -0.85
C ALA A 20 -8.79 0.44 -0.96
N TRP A 21 -7.74 -0.12 -0.36
CA TRP A 21 -7.49 -1.57 -0.33
C TRP A 21 -8.61 -2.31 0.41
N SER A 22 -9.00 -1.82 1.58
CA SER A 22 -10.12 -2.38 2.36
C SER A 22 -11.44 -2.38 1.59
N GLN A 23 -11.72 -1.32 0.84
CA GLN A 23 -12.92 -1.25 -0.01
C GLN A 23 -12.87 -2.25 -1.18
N TRP A 24 -11.72 -2.36 -1.84
CA TRP A 24 -11.49 -3.31 -2.93
C TRP A 24 -11.70 -4.77 -2.49
N ARG A 25 -11.28 -5.12 -1.27
CA ARG A 25 -11.49 -6.46 -0.67
C ARG A 25 -12.95 -6.73 -0.38
N ARG A 26 -13.65 -5.77 0.25
CA ARG A 26 -15.09 -5.86 0.52
C ARG A 26 -15.91 -6.06 -0.75
N ALA A 27 -15.58 -5.33 -1.82
CA ALA A 27 -16.27 -5.45 -3.12
C ALA A 27 -16.14 -6.84 -3.75
N ARG A 28 -15.14 -7.64 -3.37
CA ARG A 28 -14.91 -9.01 -3.85
C ARG A 28 -15.38 -10.10 -2.87
N GLY A 29 -15.95 -9.73 -1.73
CA GLY A 29 -16.35 -10.69 -0.69
C GLY A 29 -15.16 -11.31 0.07
N LEU A 30 -13.96 -10.74 -0.06
CA LEU A 30 -12.73 -11.18 0.63
C LEU A 30 -12.69 -10.64 2.06
N ILE A 31 -13.72 -10.96 2.86
CA ILE A 31 -13.94 -10.41 4.22
C ILE A 31 -13.42 -11.38 5.31
N GLU A 32 -12.74 -12.47 4.95
CA GLU A 32 -12.30 -13.45 5.95
C GLU A 32 -11.19 -12.95 6.87
N GLU A 33 -11.29 -13.44 8.10
CA GLU A 33 -10.62 -13.02 9.32
C GLU A 33 -9.09 -12.91 9.19
N ALA A 34 -8.57 -11.75 9.61
CA ALA A 34 -7.17 -11.57 10.01
C ALA A 34 -6.07 -11.72 8.94
N SER A 35 -6.35 -11.61 7.64
CA SER A 35 -5.30 -11.13 6.73
C SER A 35 -5.21 -9.61 6.94
N GLU A 36 -4.51 -9.20 7.99
CA GLU A 36 -4.20 -7.81 8.30
C GLU A 36 -3.33 -7.25 7.17
N SER A 37 -3.94 -6.89 6.04
CA SER A 37 -3.24 -6.07 5.05
C SER A 37 -2.96 -4.73 5.72
N VAL A 38 -1.74 -4.59 6.23
CA VAL A 38 -1.29 -3.36 6.88
C VAL A 38 -0.66 -2.48 5.83
N ALA A 39 -1.22 -1.28 5.63
CA ALA A 39 -0.49 -0.20 4.97
C ALA A 39 0.22 0.62 6.04
N SER A 40 1.51 0.37 6.23
CA SER A 40 2.32 1.09 7.20
C SER A 40 3.16 2.17 6.51
N TYR A 41 3.42 3.24 7.23
CA TYR A 41 4.34 4.28 6.80
C TYR A 41 5.72 4.03 7.41
N VAL A 42 6.77 4.05 6.57
CA VAL A 42 8.15 3.94 7.04
C VAL A 42 8.93 5.19 6.63
N ALA A 43 9.51 5.85 7.63
CA ALA A 43 10.34 7.04 7.42
C ALA A 43 11.61 6.74 6.61
N HIS A 44 12.15 5.53 6.78
CA HIS A 44 13.41 5.07 6.20
C HIS A 44 13.38 3.56 5.92
N SER A 45 13.74 3.15 4.71
CA SER A 45 14.00 1.74 4.37
C SER A 45 15.50 1.47 4.53
N ILE A 46 15.86 0.34 5.18
CA ILE A 46 17.26 -0.05 5.40
C ILE A 46 17.93 -0.51 4.09
N ASP A 47 17.17 -1.14 3.19
CA ASP A 47 17.67 -1.76 1.96
C ASP A 47 17.67 -0.83 0.74
N HIS A 48 17.22 0.42 0.88
CA HIS A 48 17.15 1.37 -0.24
C HIS A 48 17.84 2.70 0.10
N PRO A 49 18.77 3.18 -0.75
CA PRO A 49 19.78 4.17 -0.33
C PRO A 49 19.28 5.57 0.01
N TRP A 50 17.98 5.91 -0.03
CA TRP A 50 17.54 7.30 0.13
C TRP A 50 16.37 7.46 1.09
N GLY A 51 16.61 8.23 2.16
CA GLY A 51 15.70 8.57 3.27
C GLY A 51 14.49 9.42 2.89
N ARG A 52 13.76 9.03 1.85
CA ARG A 52 12.44 9.54 1.52
C ARG A 52 11.36 8.72 2.23
N PRO A 53 10.36 9.38 2.84
CA PRO A 53 9.14 8.75 3.34
C PRO A 53 8.50 7.79 2.32
N ARG A 54 8.12 6.57 2.73
CA ARG A 54 7.49 5.56 1.86
C ARG A 54 6.34 4.84 2.55
N VAL A 55 5.40 4.34 1.77
CA VAL A 55 4.31 3.47 2.21
C VAL A 55 4.68 2.02 1.91
N VAL A 56 4.51 1.15 2.90
CA VAL A 56 4.68 -0.30 2.82
C VAL A 56 3.31 -0.95 2.94
N LEU A 57 2.95 -1.80 1.99
CA LEU A 57 1.70 -2.56 2.00
C LEU A 57 2.03 -4.04 2.20
N GLY A 58 1.61 -4.60 3.34
CA GLY A 58 1.66 -6.04 3.58
C GLY A 58 0.47 -6.72 2.90
N LEU A 59 0.73 -7.72 2.06
CA LEU A 59 -0.27 -8.51 1.34
C LEU A 59 0.07 -9.99 1.46
N ASP A 60 -0.95 -10.85 1.55
CA ASP A 60 -0.75 -12.29 1.32
C ASP A 60 -0.49 -12.58 -0.17
N ALA A 61 -0.16 -13.84 -0.49
CA ALA A 61 0.20 -14.23 -1.84
C ALA A 61 -0.96 -14.11 -2.85
N GLU A 62 -2.20 -14.27 -2.41
CA GLU A 62 -3.38 -14.15 -3.28
C GLU A 62 -3.68 -12.67 -3.55
N GLU A 63 -3.69 -11.87 -2.50
CA GLU A 63 -3.83 -10.42 -2.54
C GLU A 63 -2.75 -9.76 -3.42
N ALA A 64 -1.49 -10.18 -3.27
CA ALA A 64 -0.37 -9.68 -4.08
C ALA A 64 -0.54 -10.00 -5.56
N ARG A 65 -1.00 -11.22 -5.90
CA ARG A 65 -1.28 -11.62 -7.29
C ARG A 65 -2.44 -10.81 -7.87
N ALA A 66 -3.49 -10.58 -7.08
CA ALA A 66 -4.63 -9.80 -7.51
C ALA A 66 -4.26 -8.32 -7.74
N LEU A 67 -3.40 -7.74 -6.90
CA LEU A 67 -2.84 -6.41 -7.11
C LEU A 67 -2.00 -6.36 -8.40
N ALA A 68 -1.12 -7.34 -8.62
CA ALA A 68 -0.32 -7.41 -9.84
C ALA A 68 -1.20 -7.50 -11.10
N ALA A 69 -2.28 -8.28 -11.06
CA ALA A 69 -3.24 -8.37 -12.15
C ALA A 69 -4.04 -7.08 -12.36
N LEU A 70 -4.36 -6.34 -11.29
CA LEU A 70 -5.02 -5.03 -11.37
C LEU A 70 -4.12 -4.01 -12.10
N LEU A 71 -2.88 -3.86 -11.62
CA LEU A 71 -1.91 -2.92 -12.17
C LEU A 71 -1.48 -3.30 -13.60
N GLY A 72 -1.41 -4.60 -13.91
CA GLY A 72 -1.13 -5.08 -15.27
C GLY A 72 -2.24 -4.76 -16.28
N LYS A 73 -3.50 -4.69 -15.84
CA LYS A 73 -4.64 -4.35 -16.71
C LYS A 73 -4.68 -2.86 -17.07
N GLU A 74 -4.26 -1.96 -16.18
CA GLU A 74 -4.16 -0.53 -16.48
C GLU A 74 -3.14 -0.23 -17.59
N HIS A 75 -2.04 -1.00 -17.67
CA HIS A 75 -1.00 -0.81 -18.68
C HIS A 75 -1.34 -1.40 -20.06
N ALA A 76 -2.37 -2.25 -20.17
CA ALA A 76 -2.79 -2.83 -21.45
C ALA A 76 -3.73 -1.90 -22.25
N CYS A 77 -4.12 -0.76 -21.68
CA CYS A 77 -5.03 0.21 -22.29
C CYS A 77 -4.34 1.55 -22.64
N LEU A 78 -3.00 1.59 -22.60
CA LEU A 78 -2.15 2.71 -23.05
C LEU A 78 -1.37 2.29 -24.30
#